data_AF-A0A0C1NF97-F1
#
_entry.id   AF-A0A0C1NF97-F1
#
_cell.length_a   1.000
_cell.length_b   1.000
_cell.length_c   1.000
_cell.angle_alpha   90.00
_cell.angle_beta   90.00
_cell.angle_gamma   90.00
#
_symmetry.space_group_name_H-M   'P 1'
#
loop_
_entity.id
_entity.type
_entity.pdbx_description
1 polymer ?
#
loop_
_entity_poly.entity_id
_entity_poly.type
_entity_poly.pdbx_seq_one_letter_code
_entity_poly.pdbx_strand_id
1 'polypeptide(L)' 'MAWMLQSAIAQHIPYVIGMNEEIGDKASIEFAVGFYAALGAGESIEFAYEFGCNAVELAGFPEHLTPVLKKKQ' A
#
# COMPACT_ATOMS: atom_id res chain seq x y z
N MET A 1 -5.49 -16.99 -2.10
CA MET A 1 -5.86 -17.11 -0.66
C MET A 1 -5.61 -15.83 0.13
N ALA A 2 -4.50 -15.10 -0.06
CA ALA A 2 -4.18 -13.87 0.69
C ALA A 2 -5.27 -12.77 0.65
N TRP A 3 -6.04 -12.69 -0.44
CA TRP A 3 -7.04 -11.64 -0.65
C TRP A 3 -8.26 -11.72 0.29
N MET A 4 -8.50 -12.90 0.88
CA MET A 4 -9.62 -13.13 1.80
C MET A 4 -9.38 -12.45 3.15
N LEU A 5 -8.15 -12.46 3.66
CA LEU A 5 -7.81 -11.87 4.96
C LEU A 5 -8.02 -10.35 4.93
N GLN A 6 -7.55 -9.70 3.88
CA GLN A 6 -7.68 -8.26 3.70
C GLN A 6 -9.15 -7.81 3.62
N SER A 7 -9.97 -8.60 2.92
CA SER A 7 -11.41 -8.35 2.79
C SER A 7 -12.16 -8.55 4.11
N ALA A 8 -11.77 -9.54 4.92
CA ALA A 8 -12.35 -9.76 6.24
C ALA A 8 -12.00 -8.63 7.23
N ILE A 9 -10.75 -8.16 7.23
CA ILE A 9 -10.31 -7.08 8.11
C ILE A 9 -11.00 -5.75 7.72
N ALA A 10 -11.17 -5.50 6.42
CA ALA A 10 -11.84 -4.29 5.92
C ALA A 10 -13.30 -4.17 6.38
N GLN A 11 -13.96 -5.25 6.81
CA GLN A 11 -15.30 -5.16 7.45
C GLN A 11 -15.26 -4.42 8.79
N HIS A 12 -14.10 -4.38 9.44
CA HIS A 12 -13.93 -3.85 10.78
C HIS A 12 -13.05 -2.61 10.84
N ILE A 13 -12.08 -2.46 9.92
CA ILE A 13 -11.10 -1.36 9.91
C ILE A 13 -11.33 -0.45 8.69
N PRO A 14 -11.34 0.89 8.85
CA PRO A 14 -11.61 1.83 7.75
C PRO A 14 -10.72 1.65 6.51
N TYR A 15 -9.44 1.32 6.71
CA TYR A 15 -8.45 1.16 5.66
C TYR A 15 -7.54 -0.03 5.93
N VAL A 16 -7.29 -0.83 4.90
CA VAL A 16 -6.35 -1.96 4.94
C VAL A 16 -5.51 -1.94 3.67
N ILE A 17 -4.20 -1.79 3.82
CA ILE A 17 -3.22 -1.99 2.74
C ILE A 17 -2.56 -3.34 2.94
N GLY A 18 -2.41 -4.09 1.86
CA GLY A 18 -1.91 -5.46 1.85
C GLY A 18 -1.42 -5.81 0.46
N MET A 19 -0.74 -6.95 0.35
CA MET A 19 -0.02 -7.34 -0.86
C MET A 19 -0.79 -8.44 -1.59
N ASN A 20 -1.07 -8.24 -2.88
CA ASN A 20 -1.77 -9.24 -3.70
C ASN A 20 -0.88 -10.42 -4.14
N GLU A 21 0.44 -10.21 -4.10
CA GLU A 21 1.54 -11.15 -4.38
C GLU A 21 2.74 -10.85 -3.45
N GLU A 22 3.84 -11.57 -3.61
CA GLU A 22 5.06 -11.31 -2.84
C GLU A 22 5.73 -10.01 -3.30
N ILE A 23 6.21 -9.21 -2.35
CA ILE A 23 6.96 -7.98 -2.62
C ILE A 23 8.37 -8.14 -2.05
N GLY A 24 9.38 -7.75 -2.82
CA GLY A 24 10.77 -7.77 -2.38
C GLY A 24 11.06 -6.69 -1.32
N ASP A 25 12.02 -6.96 -0.43
CA ASP A 25 12.35 -6.06 0.70
C ASP A 25 12.59 -4.62 0.26
N LYS A 26 13.38 -4.39 -0.79
CA LYS A 26 13.69 -3.04 -1.29
C LYS A 26 12.44 -2.31 -1.78
N ALA A 27 11.60 -2.98 -2.58
CA ALA A 27 10.33 -2.42 -3.03
C ALA A 27 9.40 -2.09 -1.86
N SER A 28 9.34 -2.97 -0.84
CA SER A 28 8.53 -2.72 0.37
C SER A 28 9.02 -1.53 1.19
N ILE A 29 10.34 -1.32 1.25
CA ILE A 29 10.95 -0.16 1.92
C ILE A 29 10.59 1.12 1.18
N GLU A 30 10.73 1.16 -0.15
CA GLU A 30 10.37 2.34 -0.95
C GLU A 30 8.87 2.68 -0.82
N PHE A 31 8.00 1.67 -0.86
CA PHE A 31 6.58 1.85 -0.59
C PHE A 31 6.34 2.49 0.78
N ALA A 32 6.95 1.93 1.83
CA ALA A 32 6.77 2.42 3.19
C ALA A 32 7.29 3.85 3.37
N VAL A 33 8.45 4.17 2.79
CA VAL A 33 9.02 5.53 2.81
C VAL A 33 8.07 6.51 2.14
N GLY A 34 7.60 6.23 0.93
CA GLY A 34 6.64 7.10 0.23
C GLY A 34 5.33 7.25 1.00
N PHE A 35 4.73 6.13 1.40
CA PHE A 35 3.46 6.11 2.12
C PHE A 35 3.52 6.94 3.40
N TYR A 36 4.50 6.69 4.27
CA TYR A 36 4.60 7.39 5.54
C TYR A 36 5.09 8.84 5.40
N ALA A 37 5.81 9.19 4.33
CA ALA A 37 6.15 10.58 4.03
C ALA A 37 4.89 11.40 3.70
N ALA A 38 4.04 10.90 2.79
CA ALA A 38 2.79 11.56 2.42
C ALA A 38 1.82 11.62 3.61
N LEU A 39 1.65 10.51 4.33
CA LEU A 39 0.79 10.47 5.53
C LEU A 39 1.30 11.44 6.62
N GLY A 40 2.61 11.48 6.85
CA GLY A 40 3.24 12.40 7.79
C GLY A 40 3.11 13.88 7.40
N ALA A 41 2.96 14.16 6.09
CA ALA A 41 2.67 15.49 5.57
C ALA A 41 1.20 15.92 5.74
N GLY A 42 0.34 15.05 6.28
CA GLY A 42 -1.07 15.32 6.50
C GLY A 42 -1.98 14.96 5.32
N GLU A 43 -1.46 14.21 4.35
CA GLU A 43 -2.25 13.75 3.19
C GLU A 43 -3.24 12.64 3.55
N SER A 44 -4.24 12.45 2.70
CA SER A 44 -5.21 11.35 2.81
C SER A 44 -4.55 9.98 2.69
N ILE A 45 -5.18 8.94 3.24
CA ILE A 45 -4.69 7.55 3.14
C ILE A 45 -4.62 7.10 1.68
N GLU A 46 -5.58 7.50 0.87
CA GLU A 46 -5.65 7.23 -0.56
C GLU A 46 -4.47 7.85 -1.30
N PHE A 47 -4.21 9.13 -1.06
CA PHE A 47 -3.07 9.82 -1.67
C PHE A 47 -1.75 9.21 -1.20
N ALA A 48 -1.61 8.93 0.09
CA ALA A 48 -0.41 8.31 0.64
C ALA A 48 -0.16 6.93 0.04
N TYR A 49 -1.21 6.13 -0.18
CA TYR A 49 -1.13 4.84 -0.86
C TYR A 49 -0.63 4.98 -2.30
N GLU A 50 -1.22 5.88 -3.09
CA GLU A 50 -0.80 6.13 -4.47
C GLU A 50 0.64 6.65 -4.53
N PHE A 51 1.01 7.53 -3.60
CA PHE A 51 2.36 8.07 -3.50
C PHE A 51 3.39 6.99 -3.17
N GLY A 52 3.05 6.06 -2.26
CA GLY A 52 3.88 4.88 -1.98
C GLY A 52 4.07 3.99 -3.21
N CYS A 53 3.01 3.71 -3.98
CA CYS A 53 3.11 2.96 -5.24
C CYS A 53 4.03 3.67 -6.25
N ASN A 54 3.86 4.99 -6.41
CA ASN A 54 4.71 5.79 -7.31
C ASN A 54 6.17 5.78 -6.87
N ALA A 55 6.47 5.78 -5.57
CA ALA A 55 7.84 5.68 -5.07
C ALA A 55 8.51 4.36 -5.50
N VAL A 56 7.78 3.24 -5.44
CA VAL A 56 8.25 1.93 -5.92
C VAL A 56 8.52 1.95 -7.43
N GLU A 57 7.60 2.52 -8.21
CA GLU A 57 7.74 2.61 -9.67
C GLU A 57 8.96 3.48 -10.06
N LEU A 58 9.11 4.65 -9.42
CA LEU A 58 10.22 5.58 -9.67
C LEU A 58 11.58 4.99 -9.25
N ALA A 59 11.60 4.12 -8.23
CA ALA A 59 12.79 3.37 -7.83
C ALA A 59 13.13 2.22 -8.80
N GLY A 60 12.30 1.98 -9.83
CA GLY A 60 12.53 0.99 -10.88
C GLY A 60 12.07 -0.42 -10.53
N PHE A 61 11.20 -0.57 -9.52
CA PHE A 61 10.68 -1.87 -9.09
C PHE A 61 9.33 -2.16 -9.77
N PRO A 62 9.17 -3.32 -10.45
CA PRO A 62 7.90 -3.69 -11.07
C PRO A 62 6.75 -3.96 -10.07
N GLU A 63 7.06 -4.17 -8.79
CA GLU A 63 6.11 -4.49 -7.71
C GLU A 63 5.23 -3.31 -7.24
N HIS A 64 5.23 -2.18 -7.95
CA HIS A 64 4.39 -1.01 -7.60
C HIS A 64 2.88 -1.29 -7.63
N LEU A 65 2.46 -2.35 -8.34
CA LEU A 65 1.07 -2.83 -8.41
C LEU A 65 0.72 -3.89 -7.35
N THR A 66 1.70 -4.30 -6.55
CA THR A 66 1.53 -5.33 -5.53
C THR A 66 0.75 -4.83 -4.30
N PRO A 67 1.00 -3.61 -3.78
CA PRO A 67 0.15 -3.02 -2.75
C PRO A 67 -1.27 -2.83 -3.26
N VAL A 68 -2.26 -3.15 -2.43
CA VAL A 68 -3.69 -2.95 -2.71
C VAL A 68 -4.34 -2.27 -1.53
N LEU A 69 -5.01 -1.15 -1.78
CA LEU A 69 -5.84 -0.47 -0.78
C LEU A 69 -7.27 -1.03 -0.78
N LYS A 70 -7.76 -1.43 0.40
CA LYS A 70 -9.16 -1.73 0.66
C LYS A 70 -9.73 -0.73 1.65
N LYS A 71 -10.89 -0.17 1.32
CA LYS A 71 -11.69 0.66 2.22
C LYS A 71 -12.79 -0.19 2.83
N LYS A 72 -13.17 0.15 4.05
CA LYS A 72 -14.39 -0.41 4.66
C LYS A 72 -15.60 -0.07 3.79
N GLN A 73 -16.41 -1.09 3.51
CA GLN A 73 -17.73 -0.95 2.89
C GLN A 73 -18.77 -0.56 3.94
#